data_AF-A0A2G6DXL2-F1
#
_entry.id   AF-A0A2G6DXL2-F1
#
_cell.length_a   1.000
_cell.length_b   1.000
_cell.length_c   1.000
_cell.angle_alpha   90.00
_cell.angle_beta   90.00
_cell.angle_gamma   90.00
#
_symmetry.space_group_name_H-M   'P 1'
#
loop_
_entity.id
_entity.type
_entity.pdbx_description
1 polymer ?
#
loop_
_entity_poly.entity_id
_entity_poly.type
_entity_poly.pdbx_seq_one_letter_code
_entity_poly.pdbx_strand_id
1 'polypeptide(L)'
;MSPTLVFDGDCGLCSRLASLARRLRACEQAYRVVAYQQTDLTALGLTTQECAQALQWVEANGRIETGAAAVARLLLAGRWWARPGGALLLLPGVRALSAVAYRWVATHRHRLPGGSAACSACPDTAGVCA
;
A
#
# COMPACT_ATOMS: atom_id res chain seq x y z
N MET A 1 16.24 -1.14 10.92
CA MET A 1 15.54 -0.74 9.68
C MET A 1 14.25 -0.01 10.07
N SER A 2 13.83 1.01 9.34
CA SER A 2 12.55 1.67 9.61
C SER A 2 11.40 0.89 8.97
N PRO A 3 10.23 0.80 9.62
CA PRO A 3 9.09 0.11 9.03
C PRO A 3 8.68 0.74 7.70
N THR A 4 8.30 -0.09 6.73
CA THR A 4 8.04 0.33 5.34
C THR A 4 6.69 -0.21 4.85
N LEU A 5 5.82 0.69 4.42
CA LEU A 5 4.59 0.37 3.70
C LEU A 5 4.91 0.30 2.20
N VAL A 6 4.73 -0.88 1.62
CA VAL A 6 4.84 -1.13 0.18
C VAL A 6 3.43 -1.29 -0.41
N PHE A 7 3.17 -0.65 -1.53
CA PHE A 7 1.85 -0.66 -2.18
C PHE A 7 1.96 -0.70 -3.71
N ASP A 8 0.90 -1.15 -4.38
CA ASP A 8 0.77 -1.08 -5.84
C ASP A 8 0.38 0.33 -6.30
N GLY A 9 1.28 1.00 -7.01
CA GLY A 9 1.02 2.32 -7.60
C GLY A 9 -0.09 2.33 -8.65
N ASP A 10 -0.37 1.18 -9.27
CA ASP A 10 -1.43 1.02 -10.27
C ASP A 10 -2.80 0.71 -9.65
N CYS A 11 -2.86 0.43 -8.34
CA CYS A 11 -4.13 0.17 -7.67
C CYS A 11 -4.68 1.44 -7.01
N GLY A 12 -5.83 1.92 -7.50
CA GLY A 12 -6.47 3.14 -6.98
C GLY A 12 -6.79 3.09 -5.48
N LEU A 13 -7.19 1.93 -4.94
CA LEU A 13 -7.39 1.77 -3.49
C LEU A 13 -6.05 1.85 -2.73
N CYS A 14 -5.03 1.13 -3.21
CA CYS A 14 -3.71 1.11 -2.59
C CYS A 14 -3.09 2.51 -2.57
N SER A 15 -3.20 3.26 -3.66
CA SER A 15 -2.75 4.66 -3.76
C SER A 15 -3.49 5.61 -2.82
N ARG A 16 -4.80 5.40 -2.60
CA ARG A 16 -5.58 6.17 -1.58
C ARG A 16 -5.12 5.83 -0.17
N LEU A 17 -4.91 4.56 0.15
CA LEU A 17 -4.41 4.12 1.46
C LEU A 17 -2.98 4.61 1.72
N ALA A 18 -2.10 4.58 0.72
CA ALA A 18 -0.75 5.15 0.80
C ALA A 18 -0.76 6.67 0.99
N SER A 19 -1.72 7.38 0.38
CA SER A 19 -1.90 8.81 0.59
C SER A 19 -2.41 9.12 2.00
N LEU A 20 -3.33 8.31 2.52
CA LEU A 20 -3.77 8.39 3.91
C LEU A 20 -2.60 8.10 4.86
N ALA A 21 -1.80 7.07 4.58
CA ALA A 21 -0.58 6.75 5.33
C ALA A 21 0.33 7.97 5.46
N ARG A 22 0.63 8.64 4.35
CA ARG A 22 1.47 9.85 4.36
C ARG A 22 0.87 10.98 5.22
N ARG A 23 -0.45 11.13 5.27
CA ARG A 23 -1.15 12.14 6.10
C ARG A 23 -1.21 11.77 7.59
N LEU A 24 -1.24 10.47 7.88
CA LEU A 24 -1.31 9.94 9.24
C LEU A 24 0.07 9.74 9.87
N ARG A 25 1.15 9.84 9.09
CA ARG A 25 2.53 9.78 9.55
C ARG A 25 2.78 10.90 10.57
N ALA A 26 3.17 10.53 11.79
CA ALA A 26 3.38 11.48 12.88
C ALA A 26 4.65 12.31 12.67
N CYS A 27 5.74 11.67 12.25
CA CYS A 27 7.03 12.28 11.92
C CYS A 27 7.65 11.56 10.73
N GLU A 28 8.64 12.19 10.11
CA GLU A 28 9.23 11.63 8.90
C GLU A 28 9.87 10.25 9.07
N GLN A 29 10.34 9.99 10.28
CA GLN A 29 11.06 8.79 10.70
C GLN A 29 10.12 7.65 11.15
N ALA A 30 8.81 7.90 11.27
CA ALA A 30 7.87 6.92 11.83
C ALA A 30 7.76 5.66 10.96
N TYR A 31 7.66 5.83 9.64
CA TYR A 31 7.68 4.75 8.64
C TYR A 31 7.86 5.34 7.24
N ARG A 32 8.33 4.50 6.30
CA ARG A 32 8.46 4.81 4.88
C ARG A 32 7.20 4.35 4.13
N VAL A 33 6.82 5.06 3.08
CA VAL A 33 5.73 4.67 2.17
C VAL A 33 6.29 4.66 0.75
N VAL A 34 6.33 3.50 0.09
CA VAL A 34 6.94 3.33 -1.23
C VAL A 34 6.02 2.54 -2.15
N ALA A 35 5.97 2.92 -3.42
CA ALA A 35 5.35 2.07 -4.43
C ALA A 35 6.30 0.90 -4.74
N TYR A 36 5.76 -0.31 -4.95
CA TYR A 36 6.62 -1.48 -5.23
C TYR A 36 7.42 -1.28 -6.53
N GLN A 37 6.92 -0.47 -7.47
CA GLN A 37 7.58 -0.11 -8.72
C GLN A 37 8.86 0.72 -8.51
N GLN A 38 9.04 1.30 -7.32
CA GLN A 38 10.15 2.21 -6.99
C GLN A 38 11.09 1.62 -5.92
N THR A 39 10.94 0.34 -5.58
CA THR A 39 11.75 -0.32 -4.56
C THR A 39 12.20 -1.70 -5.04
N ASP A 40 13.33 -2.16 -4.51
CA ASP A 40 13.74 -3.55 -4.65
C ASP A 40 12.89 -4.42 -3.72
N LEU A 41 12.04 -5.28 -4.30
CA LEU A 41 11.17 -6.18 -3.55
C LEU A 41 11.92 -7.38 -3.01
N THR A 42 12.94 -7.86 -3.73
CA THR A 42 13.77 -8.98 -3.31
C THR A 42 14.54 -8.63 -2.05
N ALA A 43 15.04 -7.39 -1.95
CA ALA A 43 15.67 -6.87 -0.74
C ALA A 43 14.72 -6.78 0.48
N LEU A 44 13.40 -6.71 0.23
CA LEU A 44 12.36 -6.67 1.26
C LEU A 44 11.72 -8.03 1.53
N GLY A 45 12.15 -9.09 0.84
CA GLY A 45 11.55 -10.42 0.94
C GLY A 45 10.12 -10.50 0.38
N LEU A 46 9.78 -9.61 -0.56
CA LEU A 46 8.45 -9.51 -1.16
C LEU A 46 8.49 -9.90 -2.65
N THR A 47 7.35 -10.36 -3.16
CA THR A 47 7.15 -10.57 -4.60
C THR A 47 6.22 -9.51 -5.19
N THR A 48 6.34 -9.28 -6.49
CA THR A 48 5.44 -8.39 -7.23
C THR A 48 3.99 -8.87 -7.14
N GLN A 49 3.77 -10.19 -7.15
CA GLN A 49 2.43 -10.77 -7.01
C GLN A 49 1.81 -10.44 -5.65
N GLU A 50 2.57 -10.56 -4.56
CA GLU A 50 2.07 -10.21 -3.22
C GLU A 50 1.75 -8.72 -3.10
N CYS A 51 2.57 -7.85 -3.69
CA CYS A 51 2.34 -6.41 -3.68
C CYS A 51 1.20 -5.98 -4.61
N ALA A 52 0.94 -6.73 -5.68
CA ALA A 52 -0.19 -6.51 -6.59
C ALA A 52 -1.51 -7.00 -6.00
N GLN A 53 -1.47 -8.02 -5.13
CA GLN A 53 -2.62 -8.51 -4.39
C GLN A 53 -2.94 -7.61 -3.20
N ALA A 54 -1.96 -7.47 -2.31
CA ALA A 54 -1.85 -6.84 -0.99
C ALA A 54 -1.20 -5.45 -0.87
N LEU A 55 -1.65 -4.55 0.02
CA LEU A 55 -0.67 -3.66 0.68
C LEU A 55 0.19 -4.52 1.61
N GLN A 56 1.48 -4.24 1.64
CA GLN A 56 2.46 -4.96 2.43
C GLN A 56 3.08 -4.00 3.45
N TRP A 57 3.06 -4.37 4.72
CA TRP A 57 3.72 -3.64 5.78
C TRP A 57 4.90 -4.45 6.29
N VAL A 58 6.11 -3.94 6.07
CA VAL A 58 7.35 -4.54 6.53
C VAL A 58 7.76 -3.88 7.84
N GLU A 59 7.75 -4.62 8.93
CA GLU A 59 8.21 -4.16 10.24
C GLU A 59 9.74 -4.12 10.32
N ALA A 60 10.26 -3.36 11.29
CA ALA A 60 11.69 -3.24 11.56
C ALA A 60 12.37 -4.58 11.94
N ASN A 61 11.58 -5.55 12.41
CA ASN A 61 12.00 -6.91 12.79
C ASN A 61 11.92 -7.91 11.61
N GLY A 62 11.54 -7.47 10.42
CA GLY A 62 11.36 -8.34 9.24
C GLY A 62 9.99 -9.03 9.15
N ARG A 63 9.06 -8.79 10.07
CA ARG A 63 7.69 -9.32 9.96
C ARG A 63 6.92 -8.57 8.88
N ILE A 64 6.24 -9.32 8.02
CA ILE A 64 5.43 -8.80 6.92
C ILE A 64 3.96 -9.00 7.26
N GLU A 65 3.19 -7.92 7.26
CA GLU A 65 1.75 -7.93 7.49
C GLU A 65 1.05 -7.46 6.20
N THR A 66 -0.06 -8.10 5.83
CA THR A 66 -0.67 -7.93 4.51
C THR A 66 -2.10 -7.39 4.60
N GLY A 67 -2.55 -6.66 3.59
CA GLY A 67 -3.93 -6.21 3.43
C GLY A 67 -4.46 -5.41 4.64
N ALA A 68 -5.54 -5.88 5.26
CA ALA A 68 -6.12 -5.22 6.43
C ALA A 68 -5.17 -5.16 7.64
N ALA A 69 -4.32 -6.18 7.82
CA ALA A 69 -3.32 -6.17 8.88
C ALA A 69 -2.25 -5.09 8.64
N ALA A 70 -1.84 -4.90 7.38
CA ALA A 70 -0.95 -3.80 6.99
C ALA A 70 -1.55 -2.43 7.32
N VAL A 71 -2.85 -2.24 7.03
CA VAL A 71 -3.57 -0.99 7.36
C VAL A 71 -3.69 -0.79 8.87
N ALA A 72 -3.94 -1.85 9.65
CA ALA A 72 -3.97 -1.75 11.10
C ALA A 72 -2.61 -1.31 11.66
N ARG A 73 -1.50 -1.91 11.20
CA ARG A 73 -0.14 -1.53 11.60
C ARG A 73 0.19 -0.09 11.22
N LEU A 74 -0.21 0.32 10.03
CA LEU A 74 -0.09 1.69 9.57
C LEU A 74 -0.76 2.69 10.53
N LEU A 75 -2.02 2.41 10.92
CA LEU A 75 -2.77 3.27 11.83
C LEU A 75 -2.15 3.32 13.23
N LEU A 76 -1.62 2.18 13.71
CA LEU A 76 -0.92 2.10 15.00
C LEU A 76 0.42 2.86 15.00
N ALA A 77 1.13 2.84 13.87
CA ALA A 77 2.40 3.55 13.66
C ALA A 77 2.20 5.05 13.35
N GLY A 78 0.98 5.47 13.01
CA GLY A 78 0.62 6.85 12.73
C GLY A 78 0.44 7.73 13.99
N ARG A 79 -0.25 8.86 13.79
CA ARG A 79 -0.61 9.81 14.85
C ARG A 79 -1.42 9.13 15.94
N TRP A 80 -1.25 9.60 17.18
CA TRP A 80 -1.88 9.00 18.36
C TRP A 80 -3.41 8.87 18.26
N TRP A 81 -4.08 9.82 17.60
CA TRP A 81 -5.53 9.79 17.37
C TRP A 81 -5.99 8.78 16.31
N ALA A 82 -5.08 8.29 15.45
CA ALA A 82 -5.37 7.26 14.44
C ALA A 82 -5.26 5.83 15.01
N ARG A 83 -4.55 5.66 16.13
CA ARG A 83 -4.36 4.38 16.84
C ARG A 83 -5.66 3.65 17.18
N PRO A 84 -6.73 4.29 17.72
CA PRO A 84 -7.99 3.59 17.98
C PRO A 84 -8.60 2.98 16.71
N GLY A 85 -8.44 3.64 15.55
CA GLY A 85 -8.88 3.08 14.27
C GLY A 85 -8.10 1.81 13.88
N GLY A 86 -6.80 1.78 14.15
CA GLY A 86 -5.98 0.58 13.93
C GLY A 86 -6.37 -0.58 14.84
N ALA A 87 -6.64 -0.29 16.12
CA ALA A 87 -7.13 -1.28 17.07
C ALA A 87 -8.50 -1.82 16.66
N LEU A 88 -9.42 -0.96 16.19
CA LEU A 88 -10.73 -1.37 15.69
C LEU A 88 -10.61 -2.30 14.47
N LEU A 89 -9.68 -2.00 13.55
CA LEU A 89 -9.41 -2.84 12.39
C LEU A 89 -8.85 -4.22 12.76
N LEU A 90 -8.23 -4.37 13.94
CA LEU A 90 -7.72 -5.65 14.44
C LEU A 90 -8.79 -6.52 15.09
N LEU A 91 -10.00 -5.99 15.34
CA LEU A 91 -11.08 -6.84 15.86
C LEU A 91 -11.45 -7.93 14.84
N PRO A 92 -11.64 -9.17 15.29
CA PRO A 92 -11.80 -10.33 14.41
C PRO A 92 -12.97 -10.18 13.41
N GLY A 93 -14.07 -9.55 13.82
CA GLY A 93 -15.22 -9.28 12.93
C GLY A 93 -14.90 -8.26 11.83
N VAL A 94 -14.16 -7.20 12.15
CA VAL A 94 -13.75 -6.15 11.20
C VAL A 94 -12.64 -6.66 10.28
N ARG A 95 -11.73 -7.51 10.78
CA ARG A 95 -10.71 -8.19 9.97
C ARG A 95 -11.33 -9.09 8.90
N ALA A 96 -12.35 -9.86 9.25
CA ALA A 96 -13.05 -10.71 8.28
C ALA A 96 -13.76 -9.87 7.21
N LEU A 97 -14.49 -8.83 7.62
CA LEU A 97 -15.20 -7.92 6.71
C LEU A 97 -14.24 -7.17 5.77
N SER A 98 -13.13 -6.66 6.31
CA SER A 98 -12.11 -5.97 5.53
C SER A 98 -11.38 -6.92 4.58
N ALA A 99 -11.13 -8.17 4.95
CA ALA A 99 -10.57 -9.17 4.03
C ALA A 99 -11.52 -9.47 2.87
N VAL A 100 -12.83 -9.58 3.14
CA VAL A 100 -13.85 -9.77 2.08
C VAL A 100 -13.96 -8.54 1.18
N ALA A 101 -14.04 -7.35 1.76
CA ALA A 101 -14.08 -6.10 1.00
C ALA A 101 -12.82 -5.92 0.16
N TYR A 102 -11.66 -6.28 0.71
CA TYR A 102 -10.39 -6.22 0.00
C TYR A 102 -10.30 -7.25 -1.13
N ARG A 103 -10.77 -8.48 -0.93
CA ARG A 103 -10.90 -9.48 -2.01
C ARG A 103 -11.85 -9.01 -3.12
N TRP A 104 -12.95 -8.36 -2.75
CA TRP A 104 -13.89 -7.78 -3.71
C TRP A 104 -13.24 -6.66 -4.53
N VAL A 105 -12.49 -5.76 -3.87
CA VAL A 105 -11.71 -4.71 -4.55
C VAL A 105 -10.62 -5.31 -5.44
N ALA A 106 -9.89 -6.32 -4.99
CA ALA A 106 -8.86 -6.99 -5.80
C ALA A 106 -9.45 -7.66 -7.05
N THR A 107 -10.63 -8.28 -6.91
CA THR A 107 -11.38 -8.86 -8.05
C THR A 107 -12.04 -7.82 -8.94
N HIS A 108 -12.33 -6.62 -8.46
CA HIS A 108 -12.89 -5.52 -9.25
C HIS A 108 -11.84 -4.44 -9.59
N ARG A 109 -10.54 -4.73 -9.42
CA ARG A 109 -9.47 -3.73 -9.56
C ARG A 109 -9.43 -3.07 -10.93
N HIS A 110 -9.80 -3.82 -11.97
CA HIS A 110 -9.91 -3.36 -13.35
C HIS A 110 -11.08 -2.40 -13.60
N ARG A 111 -12.00 -2.25 -12.64
CA ARG A 111 -13.15 -1.33 -12.71
C ARG A 111 -13.04 -0.14 -11.76
N LEU A 112 -11.99 -0.06 -10.95
CA LEU A 112 -11.79 1.06 -10.03
C LEU A 112 -11.09 2.22 -10.76
N PRO A 113 -11.71 3.40 -10.90
CA PRO A 113 -11.04 4.56 -11.46
C PRO A 113 -9.93 5.01 -10.50
N GLY A 114 -8.68 4.93 -10.96
CA GLY A 114 -7.50 5.29 -10.17
C GLY A 114 -6.22 4.54 -10.52
N GLY A 115 -6.25 3.53 -11.40
CA GLY A 115 -5.06 2.92 -11.98
C GLY A 115 -4.65 3.60 -13.28
N SER A 116 -4.16 4.84 -13.19
CA SER A 116 -3.56 5.58 -14.31
C SER A 116 -2.82 6.80 -13.77
N ALA A 117 -1.60 6.60 -13.25
CA ALA A 117 -0.58 7.64 -13.24
C ALA A 117 0.73 7.18 -13.90
N ALA A 118 0.81 5.92 -14.36
CA ALA A 118 2.02 5.35 -14.97
C ALA A 118 1.88 4.96 -16.46
N CYS A 119 0.68 5.03 -17.05
CA CYS A 119 0.50 4.83 -18.49
C CYS A 119 -0.05 6.10 -19.15
N SER A 120 0.79 7.12 -19.26
CA SER A 120 0.63 8.25 -20.20
C SER A 120 2.00 8.89 -20.46
N ALA A 121 2.97 8.08 -20.89
CA ALA A 121 4.22 8.58 -21.45
C ALA A 121 4.79 7.58 -22.46
N CYS A 122 4.04 7.36 -23.54
CA CYS A 122 4.67 7.24 -24.84
C CYS A 122 3.88 8.19 -25.76
N PRO A 123 4.39 9.38 -26.08
CA PRO A 123 3.93 10.07 -27.28
C PRO A 123 4.38 9.22 -28.47
N ASP A 124 3.47 8.41 -29.00
CA ASP A 124 3.56 7.95 -30.38
C ASP A 124 3.30 9.17 -31.27
N THR A 125 4.38 9.85 -31.66
CA THR A 125 4.46 10.53 -32.96
C THR A 125 5.93 10.84 -33.24
N ALA A 126 6.49 10.07 -34.16
CA ALA A 126 7.49 10.44 -35.17
C ALA A 126 8.43 11.61 -34.84
N GLY A 127 9.72 11.31 -34.64
CA GLY A 127 10.75 12.34 -34.63
C GLY A 127 12.15 11.78 -34.39
N VAL A 128 12.88 11.57 -35.48
CA VAL A 128 14.34 11.43 -35.62
C VAL A 128 15.16 11.96 -34.44
N CYS A 129 16.19 11.19 -34.04
CA CYS A 129 17.39 11.76 -33.40
C CYS A 129 18.54 11.68 -34.41
N ALA A 130 19.00 12.86 -34.84
CA ALA A 130 20.28 13.07 -35.50
C ALA A 130 21.42 13.08 -34.48
#